data_AF-A0A5P2QTU0-F1
#
_entry.id   AF-A0A5P2QTU0-F1
#
_cell.length_a   1.000
_cell.length_b   1.000
_cell.length_c   1.000
_cell.angle_alpha   90.00
_cell.angle_beta   90.00
_cell.angle_gamma   90.00
#
_symmetry.space_group_name_H-M   'P 1'
#
loop_
_entity.id
_entity.type
_entity.pdbx_description
1 polymer ?
#
loop_
_entity_poly.entity_id
_entity_poly.type
_entity_poly.pdbx_seq_one_letter_code
_entity_poly.pdbx_strand_id
1 'polypeptide(L)'
;MTKGVLRFFFDYGAGGCLWAGDTKTHARLGVGPVDAGSSGADEQASSPSRLHLSEAVHRLRDQLDFQHSGYLNPLHPLDPSLWSQALCDRFNADVDRLLTLLHQELGADYTILDEQPRYTEDVKLGDYLATNPGLVLMDEVKEPTVR
;
A
#
# COMPACT_ATOMS: atom_id res chain seq x y z
N MET A 1 13.36 -5.16 -26.22
CA MET A 1 12.34 -5.98 -25.53
C MET A 1 11.22 -5.06 -25.06
N THR A 2 9.96 -5.46 -25.14
CA THR A 2 8.84 -4.67 -24.60
C THR A 2 8.87 -4.73 -23.08
N LYS A 3 8.83 -3.57 -22.40
CA LYS A 3 8.72 -3.49 -20.93
C LYS A 3 7.47 -4.23 -20.44
N GLY A 4 7.55 -4.81 -19.25
CA GLY A 4 6.36 -5.31 -18.55
C GLY A 4 5.51 -4.15 -18.02
N VAL A 5 4.30 -4.45 -17.54
CA VAL A 5 3.40 -3.46 -16.94
C VAL A 5 3.15 -3.85 -15.48
N LEU A 6 3.40 -2.91 -14.57
CA LEU A 6 3.05 -3.04 -13.15
C LEU A 6 1.98 -2.01 -12.80
N ARG A 7 1.03 -2.38 -11.94
CA ARG A 7 0.07 -1.47 -11.32
C ARG A 7 0.54 -1.21 -9.89
N PHE A 8 0.52 0.05 -9.47
CA PHE A 8 0.97 0.49 -8.16
C PHE A 8 -0.21 0.96 -7.33
N PHE A 9 -0.56 0.19 -6.30
CA PHE A 9 -1.54 0.54 -5.27
C PHE A 9 -1.41 -0.41 -4.09
N PHE A 10 -1.70 0.09 -2.89
CA PHE A 10 -1.83 -0.73 -1.69
C PHE A 10 -3.22 -1.36 -1.64
N ASP A 11 -3.25 -2.67 -1.41
CA ASP A 11 -4.47 -3.40 -1.07
C ASP A 11 -4.38 -3.85 0.38
N TYR A 12 -5.53 -3.88 1.05
CA TYR A 12 -5.63 -3.94 2.49
C TYR A 12 -5.04 -5.26 3.04
N GLY A 13 -3.86 -5.19 3.67
CA GLY A 13 -3.16 -6.34 4.24
C GLY A 13 -2.47 -7.25 3.21
N ALA A 14 -2.23 -6.76 1.99
CA ALA A 14 -1.59 -7.57 0.95
C ALA A 14 -0.07 -7.72 1.13
N GLY A 15 0.58 -6.86 1.94
CA GLY A 15 2.02 -6.94 2.23
C GLY A 15 2.91 -6.40 1.12
N GLY A 16 2.33 -5.70 0.14
CA GLY A 16 3.03 -5.11 -0.99
C GLY A 16 2.10 -4.28 -1.88
N CYS A 17 2.69 -3.62 -2.87
CA CYS A 17 2.01 -2.56 -3.62
C CYS A 17 2.11 -2.68 -5.15
N LEU A 18 2.84 -3.68 -5.67
CA LEU A 18 3.06 -3.85 -7.11
C LEU A 18 2.35 -5.07 -7.64
N TRP A 19 1.51 -4.88 -8.65
CA TRP A 19 0.68 -5.94 -9.23
C TRP A 19 0.97 -6.07 -10.72
N ALA A 20 0.81 -7.26 -11.28
CA ALA A 20 0.91 -7.41 -12.73
C ALA A 20 -0.20 -6.64 -13.45
N GLY A 21 0.17 -5.76 -14.39
CA GLY A 21 -0.76 -4.93 -15.15
C GLY A 21 -1.17 -5.49 -16.51
N ASP A 22 -0.53 -6.57 -16.98
CA ASP A 22 -0.92 -7.27 -18.20
C ASP A 22 -0.71 -8.79 -18.08
N THR A 23 -1.29 -9.55 -19.01
CA THR A 23 -1.21 -11.03 -19.02
C THR A 23 0.22 -11.53 -19.11
N LYS A 24 1.11 -10.82 -19.82
CA LYS A 24 2.51 -11.22 -20.01
C LYS A 24 3.32 -11.07 -18.72
N THR A 25 3.12 -9.95 -18.02
CA THR A 25 3.76 -9.65 -16.75
C THR A 25 3.22 -10.56 -15.66
N HIS A 26 1.91 -10.86 -15.68
CA HIS A 26 1.29 -11.84 -14.80
C HIS A 26 1.87 -13.23 -15.03
N ALA A 27 2.03 -13.69 -16.27
CA ALA A 27 2.64 -14.98 -16.57
C ALA A 27 4.10 -15.08 -16.06
N ARG A 28 4.82 -13.96 -16.01
CA ARG A 28 6.20 -13.89 -15.51
C ARG A 28 6.28 -13.81 -13.98
N LEU A 29 5.47 -12.93 -13.37
CA LEU A 29 5.60 -12.56 -11.96
C LEU A 29 4.56 -13.23 -11.04
N GLY A 30 3.49 -13.81 -11.59
CA GLY A 30 2.48 -14.53 -10.83
C GLY A 30 1.35 -13.64 -10.31
N VAL A 31 0.70 -14.15 -9.27
CA VAL A 31 -0.49 -13.58 -8.61
C VAL A 31 -0.06 -12.83 -7.35
N GLY A 32 -0.82 -11.80 -6.98
CA GLY A 32 -0.61 -11.02 -5.76
C GLY A 32 0.35 -9.85 -5.97
N PRO A 33 0.68 -9.14 -4.87
CA PRO A 33 1.73 -8.15 -4.93
C PRO A 33 3.07 -8.84 -5.18
N VAL A 34 3.70 -8.53 -6.31
CA VAL A 34 4.92 -9.17 -6.81
C VAL A 34 6.18 -8.67 -6.11
N ASP A 35 6.02 -7.64 -5.27
CA ASP A 35 7.03 -7.04 -4.41
C ASP A 35 6.89 -7.46 -2.94
N ALA A 36 5.84 -8.20 -2.55
CA ALA A 36 5.69 -8.66 -1.18
C ALA A 36 6.77 -9.69 -0.80
N GLY A 37 7.35 -9.52 0.40
CA GLY A 37 8.18 -10.57 1.01
C GLY A 37 7.27 -11.70 1.49
N SER A 38 7.63 -12.97 1.25
CA SER A 38 6.85 -14.09 1.77
C SER A 38 6.94 -14.12 3.31
N SER A 39 5.99 -13.52 3.99
CA SER A 39 5.77 -13.68 5.43
C SER A 39 4.45 -14.45 5.63
N GLY A 40 4.39 -15.66 5.08
CA GLY A 40 3.37 -16.64 5.41
C GLY A 40 3.96 -17.69 6.36
N ALA A 41 3.22 -18.08 7.38
CA ALA A 41 3.60 -19.02 8.44
C ALA A 41 3.80 -20.48 7.98
N ASP A 42 4.09 -20.72 6.70
CA ASP A 42 4.44 -22.03 6.15
C ASP A 42 5.89 -21.97 5.62
N GLU A 43 6.83 -22.48 6.41
CA GLU A 43 8.28 -22.51 6.12
C GLU A 43 8.67 -23.46 4.96
N GLN A 44 7.73 -23.88 4.12
CA GLN A 44 8.02 -24.76 2.98
C GLN A 44 7.66 -24.08 1.66
N ALA A 45 8.69 -23.49 1.05
CA ALA A 45 8.76 -22.87 -0.27
C ALA A 45 8.43 -21.36 -0.35
N SER A 46 9.16 -20.55 0.41
CA SER A 46 9.35 -19.13 0.12
C SER A 46 9.95 -18.95 -1.27
N SER A 47 9.13 -18.59 -2.25
CA SER A 47 9.65 -18.00 -3.48
C SER A 47 10.09 -16.57 -3.16
N PRO A 48 11.36 -16.19 -3.38
CA PRO A 48 11.80 -14.81 -3.15
C PRO A 48 10.97 -13.85 -3.99
N SER A 49 10.80 -12.60 -3.51
CA SER A 49 10.24 -11.51 -4.32
C SER A 49 10.85 -11.57 -5.72
N ARG A 50 10.00 -11.63 -6.74
CA ARG A 50 10.46 -11.76 -8.13
C ARG A 50 10.98 -10.44 -8.68
N LEU A 51 10.81 -9.36 -7.92
CA LEU A 51 11.40 -8.05 -8.16
C LEU A 51 12.57 -7.84 -7.21
N HIS A 52 13.72 -7.45 -7.77
CA HIS A 52 14.88 -7.05 -7.01
C HIS A 52 14.73 -5.56 -6.69
N LEU A 53 14.43 -5.25 -5.42
CA LEU A 53 14.32 -3.89 -4.92
C LEU A 53 15.39 -3.65 -3.85
N SER A 54 15.77 -2.40 -3.67
CA SER A 54 16.67 -2.02 -2.57
C SER A 54 15.99 -2.20 -1.21
N GLU A 55 16.79 -2.42 -0.18
CA GLU A 55 16.32 -2.46 1.21
C GLU A 55 15.57 -1.18 1.61
N ALA A 56 15.96 -0.03 1.06
CA ALA A 56 15.29 1.24 1.31
C ALA A 56 13.86 1.26 0.76
N VAL A 57 13.65 0.72 -0.45
CA VAL A 57 12.32 0.56 -1.05
C VAL A 57 11.48 -0.44 -0.28
N HIS A 58 12.06 -1.58 0.12
CA HIS A 58 11.35 -2.58 0.93
C HIS A 58 10.85 -1.99 2.25
N ARG A 59 11.70 -1.26 2.99
CA ARG A 59 11.30 -0.62 4.25
C ARG A 59 10.21 0.41 4.07
N LEU A 60 10.30 1.25 3.04
CA LEU A 60 9.29 2.28 2.78
C LEU A 60 7.95 1.64 2.37
N ARG A 61 7.98 0.58 1.54
CA ARG A 61 6.80 -0.23 1.21
C ARG A 61 6.16 -0.80 2.48
N ASP A 62 6.94 -1.43 3.35
CA ASP A 62 6.40 -2.05 4.58
C ASP A 62 5.82 -1.03 5.55
N GLN A 63 6.46 0.13 5.67
CA GLN A 63 5.92 1.23 6.46
C GLN A 63 4.59 1.73 5.89
N LEU A 64 4.49 1.89 4.57
CA LEU A 64 3.26 2.34 3.91
C LEU A 64 2.16 1.29 3.95
N ASP A 65 2.47 0.01 3.78
CA ASP A 65 1.52 -1.10 3.91
C ASP A 65 0.96 -1.16 5.34
N PHE A 66 1.84 -1.04 6.34
CA PHE A 66 1.46 -0.94 7.74
C PHE A 66 0.55 0.26 8.01
N GLN A 67 0.89 1.44 7.51
CA GLN A 67 0.05 2.63 7.64
C GLN A 67 -1.30 2.40 6.94
N HIS A 68 -1.30 1.99 5.67
CA HIS A 68 -2.51 1.78 4.87
C HIS A 68 -3.47 0.76 5.48
N SER A 69 -2.93 -0.23 6.19
CA SER A 69 -3.73 -1.18 6.98
C SER A 69 -4.62 -0.51 8.04
N GLY A 70 -4.40 0.76 8.39
CA GLY A 70 -5.24 1.57 9.28
C GLY A 70 -6.18 2.55 8.56
N TYR A 71 -6.26 2.53 7.22
CA TYR A 71 -7.09 3.49 6.46
C TYR A 71 -8.58 3.22 6.62
N LEU A 72 -8.99 1.96 6.58
CA LEU A 72 -10.40 1.60 6.72
C LEU A 72 -10.90 1.89 8.14
N ASN A 73 -12.16 2.31 8.23
CA ASN A 73 -12.79 2.58 9.51
C ASN A 73 -12.96 1.28 10.31
N PRO A 74 -12.54 1.25 11.60
CA PRO A 74 -12.50 0.03 12.40
C PRO A 74 -13.89 -0.48 12.81
N LEU A 75 -14.94 0.37 12.78
CA LEU A 75 -16.30 -0.07 13.08
C LEU A 75 -16.98 -0.65 11.84
N HIS A 76 -16.82 0.00 10.68
CA HIS A 76 -17.40 -0.43 9.43
C HIS A 76 -16.60 0.12 8.23
N PRO A 77 -16.05 -0.73 7.33
CA PRO A 77 -15.12 -0.29 6.29
C PRO A 77 -15.61 0.82 5.33
N LEU A 78 -16.92 1.00 5.17
CA LEU A 78 -17.50 2.02 4.28
C LEU A 78 -17.75 3.36 4.99
N ASP A 79 -17.55 3.41 6.31
CA ASP A 79 -17.68 4.62 7.10
C ASP A 79 -16.42 5.50 6.95
N PRO A 80 -16.49 6.81 7.30
CA PRO A 80 -15.37 7.73 7.16
C PRO A 80 -14.08 7.19 7.76
N SER A 81 -12.98 7.25 7.01
CA SER A 81 -11.65 6.97 7.56
C SER A 81 -11.37 7.90 8.73
N LEU A 82 -10.71 7.38 9.78
CA LEU A 82 -10.34 8.18 10.95
C LEU A 82 -9.07 9.01 10.72
N TRP A 83 -8.45 8.93 9.55
CA TRP A 83 -7.22 9.64 9.26
C TRP A 83 -7.43 11.15 9.26
N SER A 84 -6.61 11.86 10.02
CA SER A 84 -6.53 13.30 9.93
C SER A 84 -5.93 13.73 8.60
N GLN A 85 -6.21 14.97 8.19
CA GLN A 85 -5.58 15.55 7.00
C GLN A 85 -4.04 15.48 7.08
N ALA A 86 -3.47 15.69 8.27
CA ALA A 86 -2.02 15.62 8.47
C ALA A 86 -1.46 14.20 8.26
N LEU A 87 -2.21 13.16 8.63
CA LEU A 87 -1.82 11.76 8.36
C LEU A 87 -1.94 11.45 6.86
N CYS A 88 -3.04 11.86 6.22
CA CYS A 88 -3.22 11.75 4.77
C CYS A 88 -2.07 12.40 3.99
N ASP A 89 -1.67 13.63 4.36
CA ASP A 89 -0.60 14.36 3.70
C ASP A 89 0.75 13.64 3.82
N ARG A 90 1.08 13.13 5.01
CA ARG A 90 2.31 12.36 5.23
C ARG A 90 2.33 11.08 4.41
N PHE A 91 1.24 10.31 4.44
CA PHE A 91 1.12 9.07 3.68
C PHE A 91 1.27 9.33 2.18
N ASN A 92 0.56 10.33 1.64
CA ASN A 92 0.63 10.67 0.21
C ASN A 92 2.04 11.09 -0.21
N ALA A 93 2.74 11.87 0.62
CA ALA A 93 4.11 12.28 0.34
C ALA A 93 5.07 11.06 0.31
N ASP A 94 4.89 10.11 1.22
CA ASP A 94 5.69 8.89 1.25
C ASP A 94 5.33 7.93 0.09
N VAL A 95 4.06 7.89 -0.34
CA VAL A 95 3.61 7.20 -1.56
C VAL A 95 4.31 7.77 -2.80
N ASP A 96 4.33 9.10 -2.96
CA ASP A 96 4.98 9.76 -4.10
C ASP A 96 6.49 9.51 -4.10
N ARG A 97 7.10 9.48 -2.90
CA ARG A 97 8.50 9.10 -2.71
C ARG A 97 8.76 7.65 -3.13
N LEU A 98 7.92 6.71 -2.69
CA LEU A 98 8.04 5.30 -3.05
C LEU A 98 7.90 5.12 -4.56
N LEU A 99 6.89 5.73 -5.18
CA LEU A 99 6.67 5.65 -6.62
C LEU A 99 7.86 6.20 -7.42
N THR A 100 8.50 7.27 -6.94
CA THR A 100 9.72 7.81 -7.54
C THR A 100 10.88 6.80 -7.48
N LEU A 101 11.10 6.16 -6.33
CA LEU A 101 12.14 5.14 -6.16
C LEU A 101 11.87 3.91 -7.04
N LEU A 102 10.62 3.45 -7.11
CA LEU A 102 10.22 2.32 -7.95
C LEU A 102 10.47 2.60 -9.43
N HIS A 103 10.18 3.81 -9.90
CA HIS A 103 10.53 4.22 -11.27
C HIS A 103 12.04 4.22 -11.53
N GLN A 104 12.86 4.62 -10.54
CA GLN A 104 14.31 4.60 -10.68
C GLN A 104 14.86 3.16 -10.74
N GLU A 105 14.34 2.26 -9.91
CA GLU A 105 14.85 0.89 -9.80
C GLU A 105 14.29 -0.05 -10.89
N LEU A 106 12.99 0.08 -11.22
CA LEU A 106 12.30 -0.86 -12.13
C LEU A 106 11.96 -0.26 -13.49
N GLY A 107 12.08 1.06 -13.65
CA GLY A 107 11.62 1.77 -14.86
C GLY A 107 12.33 1.36 -16.15
N ALA A 108 13.48 0.69 -16.08
CA ALA A 108 14.15 0.12 -17.26
C ALA A 108 13.37 -1.07 -17.85
N ASP A 109 12.80 -1.91 -16.98
CA ASP A 109 12.18 -3.19 -17.35
C ASP A 109 10.64 -3.14 -17.33
N TYR A 110 10.08 -2.16 -16.61
CA TYR A 110 8.65 -2.04 -16.37
C TYR A 110 8.14 -0.61 -16.60
N THR A 111 6.93 -0.51 -17.13
CA THR A 111 6.08 0.68 -17.01
C THR A 111 5.24 0.52 -15.75
N ILE A 112 5.28 1.50 -14.85
CA ILE A 112 4.50 1.49 -13.61
C ILE A 112 3.28 2.41 -13.80
N LEU A 113 2.09 1.84 -13.65
CA LEU A 113 0.82 2.55 -13.67
C LEU A 113 0.46 2.90 -12.24
N ASP A 114 0.44 4.19 -11.95
CA ASP A 114 0.05 4.71 -10.65
C ASP A 114 -1.48 4.68 -10.50
N GLU A 115 -1.96 3.77 -9.66
CA GLU A 115 -3.38 3.59 -9.36
C GLU A 115 -3.68 3.86 -7.88
N GLN A 116 -2.68 4.25 -7.09
CA GLN A 116 -2.85 4.56 -5.68
C GLN A 116 -3.61 5.89 -5.54
N PRO A 117 -4.81 5.90 -4.94
CA PRO A 117 -5.47 7.16 -4.63
C PRO A 117 -4.64 7.95 -3.62
N ARG A 118 -4.64 9.27 -3.79
CA ARG A 118 -4.13 10.20 -2.77
C ARG A 118 -5.28 10.55 -1.85
N TYR A 119 -5.10 10.29 -0.57
CA TYR A 119 -6.15 10.46 0.42
C TYR A 119 -6.28 11.90 0.88
N THR A 120 -7.49 12.27 1.29
CA THR A 120 -7.76 13.48 2.06
C THR A 120 -8.57 13.06 3.27
N GLU A 121 -8.58 13.89 4.32
CA GLU A 121 -9.52 13.70 5.42
C GLU A 121 -10.96 13.58 4.87
N ASP A 122 -11.73 12.64 5.42
CA ASP A 122 -13.12 12.48 5.01
C ASP A 122 -13.93 13.69 5.49
N VAL A 123 -14.66 14.31 4.57
CA VAL A 123 -15.45 15.52 4.85
C VAL A 123 -16.53 15.32 5.93
N LYS A 124 -16.93 14.06 6.19
CA LYS A 124 -17.91 13.69 7.21
C LYS A 124 -17.28 13.25 8.52
N LEU A 125 -15.94 13.20 8.62
CA LEU A 125 -15.25 12.67 9.80
C LEU A 125 -15.61 13.43 11.07
N GLY A 126 -15.71 14.76 11.02
CA GLY A 126 -16.10 15.58 12.17
C GLY A 126 -17.47 15.20 12.73
N ASP A 127 -18.48 15.10 11.87
CA ASP A 127 -19.83 14.69 12.25
C ASP A 127 -19.84 13.24 12.77
N TYR A 128 -19.11 12.36 12.10
CA TYR A 128 -19.00 10.95 12.46
C TYR A 128 -18.36 10.76 13.85
N LEU A 129 -17.31 11.52 14.19
CA LEU A 129 -16.70 11.49 15.52
C LEU A 129 -17.65 12.03 16.59
N ALA A 130 -18.45 13.07 16.28
CA ALA A 130 -19.44 13.60 17.22
C ALA A 130 -20.54 12.58 17.56
N THR A 131 -20.90 11.70 16.63
CA THR A 131 -21.89 10.62 16.88
C THR A 131 -21.26 9.34 17.45
N ASN A 132 -19.94 9.22 17.45
CA ASN A 132 -19.20 8.04 17.90
C ASN A 132 -18.13 8.44 18.93
N PRO A 133 -18.50 8.78 20.18
CA PRO A 133 -17.58 9.38 21.17
C PRO A 133 -16.47 8.44 21.66
N GLY A 134 -16.50 7.15 21.29
CA GLY A 134 -15.42 6.20 21.55
C GLY A 134 -14.33 6.18 20.49
N LEU A 135 -14.51 6.90 19.38
CA LEU A 135 -13.54 7.03 18.31
C LEU A 135 -12.77 8.35 18.43
N VAL A 136 -11.54 8.33 17.95
CA VAL A 136 -10.66 9.49 17.95
C VAL A 136 -10.09 9.71 16.56
N LEU A 137 -9.88 10.97 16.21
CA LEU A 137 -9.11 11.37 15.05
C LEU A 137 -7.72 10.72 15.13
N MET A 138 -7.26 10.16 14.01
CA MET A 138 -5.99 9.44 13.94
C MET A 138 -4.94 10.27 13.21
N ASP A 139 -3.94 10.71 13.97
CA ASP A 139 -2.75 11.37 13.42
C ASP A 139 -1.61 10.39 13.12
N GLU A 140 -1.66 9.17 13.66
CA GLU A 140 -0.63 8.15 13.46
C GLU A 140 -1.24 6.76 13.57
N VAL A 141 -0.84 5.86 12.68
CA VAL A 141 -1.20 4.43 12.76
C VAL A 141 -0.21 3.76 13.70
N LYS A 142 -0.69 3.28 14.84
CA LYS A 142 0.14 2.62 15.88
C LYS A 142 -0.02 1.12 15.92
N GLU A 143 -1.18 0.64 15.49
CA GLU A 143 -1.52 -0.77 15.41
C GLU A 143 -2.15 -1.01 14.04
N PRO A 144 -1.84 -2.14 13.39
CA PRO A 144 -2.48 -2.47 12.13
C PRO A 144 -3.94 -2.85 12.43
N THR A 145 -4.90 -2.36 11.63
CA THR A 145 -6.32 -2.75 11.82
C THR A 145 -6.65 -4.11 11.21
N VAL A 146 -5.66 -4.77 10.58
CA VAL A 146 -5.70 -6.17 10.13
C VAL A 146 -4.52 -6.92 10.71
N ARG A 147 -4.74 -8.17 11.13
CA ARG A 147 -3.70 -9.12 11.53
C ARG A 147 -3.65 -10.28 10.56
#